data_AF-A0A8H4QU23-F1
#
_entry.id   AF-A0A8H4QU23-F1
#
_cell.length_a   1.000
_cell.length_b   1.000
_cell.length_c   1.000
_cell.angle_alpha   90.00
_cell.angle_beta   90.00
_cell.angle_gamma   90.00
#
_symmetry.space_group_name_H-M   'P 1'
#
loop_
_entity.id
_entity.type
_entity.pdbx_description
1 polymer ?
#
loop_
_entity_poly.entity_id
_entity_poly.type
_entity_poly.pdbx_seq_one_letter_code
_entity_poly.pdbx_strand_id
1 'polypeptide(L)'
;MFKFCPSSTPYYIMMDTASASSPSTGQLAAPANTSSTVTSDRLHANSDYPARNLNFNDPDPDVTFRSVDGQLFHLQRKYLEANTGAFPGREFDTRGETTDLTESADILDLLFQFVYPKRDPDIDNLNFETLLGLAEAAEKYEVFHAMTITRMQLKSFVSAHPMQIISHATRHDYPTLIEELIPHLARRSVVEVAQELPNRYIIPWLRYRSACDAIFEAAMEDALALPIAPPYSGTKSVGYFGRSKKAEICSHCLLLVIRAIRELSALESVEELKKALSAKRTRVMGCLSSACRYVEVVSKTCYDIKSKVDEMPKTCTLPTT
;
A
#
# COMPACT_ATOMS: atom_id res chain seq x y z
N MET A 1 38.65 28.02 2.93
CA MET A 1 38.86 26.65 3.47
C MET A 1 37.56 26.25 4.14
N PHE A 2 36.78 25.25 3.75
CA PHE A 2 36.82 24.21 2.72
C PHE A 2 35.38 24.02 2.21
N LYS A 3 35.25 23.71 0.93
CA LYS A 3 34.02 23.27 0.25
C LYS A 3 33.66 21.86 0.74
N PHE A 4 32.37 21.56 0.88
CA PHE A 4 31.85 20.22 0.58
C PHE A 4 30.49 20.35 -0.11
N CYS A 5 30.42 19.72 -1.27
CA CYS A 5 29.27 19.57 -2.16
C CYS A 5 28.81 18.11 -2.03
N PRO A 6 27.51 17.80 -2.19
CA PRO A 6 27.13 16.51 -2.72
C PRO A 6 26.41 16.69 -4.05
N SER A 7 27.04 16.12 -5.08
CA SER A 7 26.48 15.88 -6.40
C SER A 7 25.54 14.68 -6.36
N SER A 8 24.25 14.89 -6.65
CA SER A 8 23.35 13.82 -7.11
C SER A 8 23.34 13.86 -8.65
N THR A 9 23.94 12.84 -9.26
CA THR A 9 23.79 12.57 -10.69
C THR A 9 22.65 11.56 -10.86
N PRO A 10 21.72 11.76 -11.79
CA PRO A 10 20.80 10.71 -12.18
C PRO A 10 21.47 9.79 -13.21
N TYR A 11 21.41 8.49 -12.93
CA TYR A 11 21.76 7.40 -13.85
C TYR A 11 20.85 7.45 -15.09
N TYR A 12 21.43 7.72 -16.27
CA TYR A 12 20.81 7.43 -17.56
C TYR A 12 21.02 5.95 -17.89
N ILE A 13 19.94 5.18 -17.97
CA ILE A 13 19.96 3.86 -18.62
C ILE A 13 19.86 4.11 -20.12
N MET A 14 20.98 3.92 -20.83
CA MET A 14 20.98 3.72 -22.28
C MET A 14 20.32 2.39 -22.59
N MET A 15 19.32 2.38 -23.46
CA MET A 15 18.97 1.20 -24.24
C MET A 15 19.26 1.44 -25.72
N ASP A 16 20.00 0.50 -26.27
CA ASP A 16 20.58 0.48 -27.60
C ASP A 16 19.55 0.57 -28.74
N THR A 17 19.86 1.41 -29.71
CA THR A 17 19.21 1.45 -31.03
C THR A 17 19.83 0.38 -31.94
N ALA A 18 19.14 -0.75 -32.09
CA ALA A 18 19.47 -1.73 -33.14
C ALA A 18 18.92 -1.25 -34.50
N SER A 19 19.85 -1.06 -35.42
CA SER A 19 19.65 -0.69 -36.82
C SER A 19 19.05 -1.81 -37.65
N ALA A 20 18.12 -1.50 -38.57
CA ALA A 20 17.79 -2.38 -39.70
C ALA A 20 17.33 -1.56 -40.93
N SER A 21 18.28 -1.41 -41.86
CA SER A 21 18.16 -1.42 -43.33
C SER A 21 16.88 -0.90 -44.02
N SER A 22 17.05 0.20 -44.77
CA SER A 22 16.27 0.56 -45.97
C SER A 22 16.50 -0.41 -47.14
N PRO A 23 15.61 -0.43 -48.14
CA PRO A 23 16.10 -0.07 -49.48
C PRO A 23 15.15 0.78 -50.36
N SER A 24 15.82 1.56 -51.21
CA SER A 24 15.48 1.98 -52.60
C SER A 24 14.29 2.90 -52.91
N THR A 25 14.65 4.16 -53.20
CA THR A 25 14.52 4.88 -54.49
C THR A 25 13.36 4.55 -55.44
N GLY A 26 12.53 5.57 -55.71
CA GLY A 26 11.66 5.66 -56.89
C GLY A 26 11.12 7.09 -57.06
N GLN A 27 11.71 7.85 -57.99
CA GLN A 27 11.24 9.17 -58.46
C GLN A 27 9.86 9.05 -59.15
N LEU A 28 9.00 10.07 -59.04
CA LEU A 28 8.62 10.93 -60.19
C LEU A 28 7.62 12.04 -59.82
N ALA A 29 7.92 13.24 -60.36
CA ALA A 29 7.02 14.26 -60.91
C ALA A 29 5.99 15.01 -60.03
N ALA A 30 6.25 16.30 -59.88
CA ALA A 30 5.23 17.34 -59.75
C ALA A 30 4.48 17.55 -61.08
N PRO A 31 3.28 18.16 -61.04
CA PRO A 31 3.23 19.53 -61.56
C PRO A 31 2.37 20.49 -60.73
N ALA A 32 2.64 21.78 -60.97
CA ALA A 32 1.99 22.96 -60.42
C ALA A 32 0.47 23.03 -60.68
N ASN A 33 -0.28 23.66 -59.78
CA ASN A 33 -0.83 25.00 -60.07
C ASN A 33 -1.65 25.63 -58.93
N THR A 34 -1.67 26.96 -59.00
CA THR A 34 -2.73 27.92 -58.60
C THR A 34 -2.95 28.28 -57.13
N SER A 35 -2.56 29.53 -56.85
CA SER A 35 -3.04 30.40 -55.78
C SER A 35 -4.57 30.46 -55.70
N SER A 36 -5.11 30.45 -54.48
CA SER A 36 -6.35 31.14 -54.10
C SER A 36 -6.38 31.35 -52.59
N THR A 37 -6.22 32.61 -52.18
CA THR A 37 -6.71 33.15 -50.90
C THR A 37 -8.20 32.86 -50.73
N VAL A 38 -8.66 32.49 -49.52
CA VAL A 38 -9.90 32.97 -48.86
C VAL A 38 -10.13 32.23 -47.52
N THR A 39 -10.18 33.05 -46.45
CA THR A 39 -10.89 32.95 -45.15
C THR A 39 -10.75 31.75 -44.21
N SER A 40 -10.29 32.08 -43.00
CA SER A 40 -10.89 31.75 -41.69
C SER A 40 -12.00 30.70 -41.72
N ASP A 41 -11.78 29.55 -41.09
CA ASP A 41 -12.82 28.96 -40.25
C ASP A 41 -12.26 28.05 -39.15
N ARG A 42 -12.76 28.33 -37.95
CA ARG A 42 -12.56 27.57 -36.72
C ARG A 42 -13.16 26.18 -36.89
N LEU A 43 -12.35 25.14 -36.86
CA LEU A 43 -12.84 23.78 -36.62
C LEU A 43 -12.83 23.51 -35.13
N HIS A 44 -14.03 23.57 -34.55
CA HIS A 44 -14.37 23.02 -33.25
C HIS A 44 -14.03 21.52 -33.24
N ALA A 45 -13.11 21.13 -32.38
CA ALA A 45 -12.95 19.74 -31.97
C ALA A 45 -14.14 19.38 -31.07
N ASN A 46 -15.07 18.61 -31.63
CA ASN A 46 -16.09 17.91 -30.85
C ASN A 46 -15.41 16.86 -29.98
N SER A 47 -15.34 17.07 -28.66
CA SER A 47 -15.10 15.99 -27.70
C SER A 47 -16.43 15.60 -27.05
N ASP A 48 -16.96 14.43 -27.41
CA ASP A 48 -18.18 13.81 -26.86
C ASP A 48 -17.99 13.27 -25.42
N TYR A 49 -17.24 13.98 -24.58
CA TYR A 49 -17.16 13.70 -23.15
C TYR A 49 -18.02 14.72 -22.41
N PRO A 50 -18.97 14.29 -21.55
CA PRO A 50 -19.76 15.25 -20.77
C PRO A 50 -18.80 16.06 -19.92
N ALA A 51 -18.77 17.38 -20.14
CA ALA A 51 -17.98 18.33 -19.38
C ALA A 51 -18.32 18.16 -17.90
N ARG A 52 -17.50 17.40 -17.17
CA ARG A 52 -17.51 17.42 -15.72
C ARG A 52 -17.17 18.86 -15.32
N ASN A 53 -17.90 19.45 -14.38
CA ASN A 53 -17.63 20.80 -13.91
C ASN A 53 -16.26 20.82 -13.20
N LEU A 54 -15.19 21.04 -13.95
CA LEU A 54 -13.86 21.20 -13.39
C LEU A 54 -13.65 22.64 -12.98
N ASN A 55 -13.03 22.80 -11.81
CA ASN A 55 -12.88 24.10 -11.16
C ASN A 55 -11.79 24.98 -11.76
N PHE A 56 -11.14 24.54 -12.84
CA PHE A 56 -9.92 25.14 -13.38
C PHE A 56 -10.09 25.59 -14.82
N ASN A 57 -10.81 26.71 -14.95
CA ASN A 57 -10.85 27.50 -16.17
C ASN A 57 -10.52 28.94 -15.79
N ASP A 58 -9.23 29.19 -15.55
CA ASP A 58 -8.76 30.51 -15.17
C ASP A 58 -9.09 31.52 -16.29
N PRO A 59 -9.62 32.73 -15.98
CA PRO A 59 -10.00 33.70 -17.00
C PRO A 59 -8.81 34.20 -17.85
N ASP A 60 -7.60 34.19 -17.29
CA ASP A 60 -6.37 34.62 -17.97
C ASP A 60 -5.28 33.52 -17.88
N PRO A 61 -5.47 32.37 -18.55
CA PRO A 61 -4.54 31.24 -18.43
C PRO A 61 -3.29 31.47 -19.29
N ASP A 62 -2.13 31.09 -18.78
CA ASP A 62 -0.84 31.14 -19.49
C ASP A 62 -0.25 29.75 -19.79
N VAL A 63 -0.91 28.69 -19.31
CA VAL A 63 -0.59 27.29 -19.61
C VAL A 63 -1.87 26.45 -19.69
N THR A 64 -1.86 25.46 -20.58
CA THR A 64 -2.95 24.48 -20.70
C THR A 64 -2.38 23.08 -20.58
N PHE A 65 -2.93 22.29 -19.66
CA PHE A 65 -2.66 20.86 -19.52
C PHE A 65 -3.83 20.05 -20.02
N ARG A 66 -3.56 18.86 -20.56
CA ARG A 66 -4.57 17.88 -20.93
C ARG A 66 -4.33 16.60 -20.14
N SER A 67 -5.37 16.11 -19.47
CA SER A 67 -5.33 14.83 -18.77
C SER A 67 -5.35 13.65 -19.74
N VAL A 68 -5.09 12.44 -19.23
CA VAL A 68 -5.13 11.21 -20.04
C VAL A 68 -6.52 10.89 -20.61
N ASP A 69 -7.58 11.34 -19.93
CA ASP A 69 -8.98 11.26 -20.35
C ASP A 69 -9.42 12.46 -21.23
N GLY A 70 -8.47 13.29 -21.67
CA GLY A 70 -8.68 14.33 -22.69
C GLY A 70 -9.22 15.65 -22.15
N GLN A 71 -9.33 15.80 -20.83
CA GLN A 71 -9.83 17.01 -20.20
C GLN A 71 -8.78 18.10 -20.15
N LEU A 72 -9.16 19.32 -20.52
CA LEU A 72 -8.28 20.49 -20.47
C LEU A 72 -8.37 21.22 -19.13
N PHE A 73 -7.21 21.66 -18.65
CA PHE A 73 -7.02 22.49 -17.46
C PHE A 73 -6.29 23.76 -17.87
N HIS A 74 -6.96 24.90 -17.71
CA HIS A 74 -6.41 26.21 -18.04
C HIS A 74 -5.94 26.90 -16.75
N LEU A 75 -4.62 27.02 -16.58
CA LEU A 75 -3.98 27.43 -15.32
C LEU A 75 -3.06 28.65 -15.51
N GLN A 76 -2.65 29.24 -14.39
CA GLN A 76 -1.63 30.28 -14.31
C GLN A 76 -0.31 29.74 -13.72
N ARG A 77 0.78 29.91 -14.46
CA ARG A 77 2.12 29.40 -14.16
C ARG A 77 2.71 29.99 -12.90
N LYS A 78 2.35 31.22 -12.57
CA LYS A 78 2.75 31.87 -11.30
C LYS A 78 2.38 31.04 -10.07
N TYR A 79 1.30 30.27 -10.12
CA TYR A 79 0.88 29.40 -9.01
C TYR A 79 1.62 28.06 -9.05
N LEU A 80 1.88 27.51 -10.24
CA LEU A 80 2.67 26.30 -10.42
C LEU A 80 4.10 26.52 -9.93
N GLU A 81 4.76 27.59 -10.36
CA GLU A 81 6.12 27.94 -9.92
C GLU A 81 6.26 28.12 -8.42
N ALA A 82 5.24 28.70 -7.78
CA ALA A 82 5.28 29.00 -6.36
C ALA A 82 5.10 27.75 -5.50
N ASN A 83 4.42 26.71 -6.02
CA ASN A 83 3.94 25.58 -5.20
C ASN A 83 4.41 24.21 -5.69
N THR A 84 5.14 24.14 -6.81
CA THR A 84 5.59 22.89 -7.43
C THR A 84 7.06 22.98 -7.83
N GLY A 85 7.76 21.84 -7.84
CA GLY A 85 9.17 21.79 -8.27
C GLY A 85 9.38 21.27 -9.71
N ALA A 86 8.41 20.55 -10.27
CA ALA A 86 8.57 19.89 -11.57
C ALA A 86 8.01 20.68 -12.78
N PHE A 87 7.12 21.65 -12.57
CA PHE A 87 6.54 22.41 -13.67
C PHE A 87 7.48 23.55 -14.12
N PRO A 88 7.60 23.80 -15.44
CA PRO A 88 8.44 24.87 -15.95
C PRO A 88 7.92 26.24 -15.53
N GLY A 89 8.82 27.18 -15.22
CA GLY A 89 8.46 28.54 -14.81
C GLY A 89 8.23 29.52 -15.96
N ARG A 90 7.99 30.81 -15.65
CA ARG A 90 7.62 31.88 -16.60
C ARG A 90 8.67 32.07 -17.69
N GLU A 91 9.90 31.64 -17.42
CA GLU A 91 11.01 31.66 -18.36
C GLU A 91 10.79 30.78 -19.59
N PHE A 92 9.87 29.80 -19.55
CA PHE A 92 9.57 28.92 -20.68
C PHE A 92 8.31 29.36 -21.43
N ASP A 93 8.44 29.91 -22.64
CA ASP A 93 7.28 30.23 -23.48
C ASP A 93 6.68 28.95 -24.08
N THR A 94 5.46 28.59 -23.67
CA THR A 94 4.72 27.44 -24.19
C THR A 94 4.06 27.73 -25.53
N ARG A 95 4.02 28.99 -26.01
CA ARG A 95 3.39 29.39 -27.29
C ARG A 95 1.95 28.89 -27.47
N GLY A 96 1.23 28.66 -26.36
CA GLY A 96 -0.12 28.09 -26.39
C GLY A 96 -0.17 26.57 -26.61
N GLU A 97 0.96 25.87 -26.54
CA GLU A 97 1.03 24.42 -26.59
C GLU A 97 0.31 23.79 -25.39
N THR A 98 -0.45 22.74 -25.67
CA THR A 98 -1.12 21.93 -24.64
C THR A 98 -0.20 20.81 -24.23
N THR A 99 0.10 20.70 -22.94
CA THR A 99 0.95 19.64 -22.41
C THR A 99 0.11 18.47 -21.92
N ASP A 100 0.40 17.27 -22.40
CA ASP A 100 -0.27 16.04 -21.99
C ASP A 100 0.30 15.49 -20.68
N LEU A 101 -0.59 15.23 -19.73
CA LEU A 101 -0.30 14.63 -18.43
C LEU A 101 -0.86 13.20 -18.38
N THR A 102 -0.21 12.32 -17.62
CA THR A 102 -0.55 10.90 -17.57
C THR A 102 -1.68 10.55 -16.61
N GLU A 103 -2.06 11.51 -15.76
CA GLU A 103 -3.07 11.33 -14.72
C GLU A 103 -4.47 11.66 -15.25
N SER A 104 -5.48 11.05 -14.63
CA SER A 104 -6.90 11.33 -14.93
C SER A 104 -7.31 12.73 -14.48
N ALA A 105 -8.36 13.26 -15.09
CA ALA A 105 -8.91 14.56 -14.74
C ALA A 105 -9.28 14.66 -13.25
N ASP A 106 -9.82 13.59 -12.64
CA ASP A 106 -10.22 13.60 -11.23
C ASP A 106 -9.01 13.77 -10.28
N ILE A 107 -7.85 13.20 -10.63
CA ILE A 107 -6.60 13.34 -9.87
C ILE A 107 -6.00 14.72 -10.07
N LEU A 108 -5.96 15.20 -11.32
CA LEU A 108 -5.41 16.51 -11.65
C LEU A 108 -6.23 17.65 -11.07
N ASP A 109 -7.56 17.52 -11.03
CA ASP A 109 -8.43 18.49 -10.35
C ASP A 109 -8.01 18.63 -8.88
N LEU A 110 -7.96 17.53 -8.13
CA LEU A 110 -7.52 17.54 -6.72
C LEU A 110 -6.11 18.11 -6.56
N LEU A 111 -5.18 17.70 -7.42
CA LEU A 111 -3.79 18.16 -7.36
C LEU A 111 -3.69 19.67 -7.56
N PHE A 112 -4.34 20.21 -8.58
CA PHE A 112 -4.32 21.65 -8.85
C PHE A 112 -5.06 22.45 -7.77
N GLN A 113 -5.90 21.80 -6.94
CA GLN A 113 -6.50 22.49 -5.79
C GLN A 113 -5.46 22.90 -4.75
N PHE A 114 -4.40 22.10 -4.57
CA PHE A 114 -3.28 22.42 -3.69
C PHE A 114 -2.32 23.48 -4.27
N VAL A 115 -2.31 23.67 -5.59
CA VAL A 115 -1.44 24.64 -6.27
C VAL A 115 -2.00 26.06 -6.18
N TYR A 116 -3.33 26.19 -6.23
CA TYR A 116 -3.98 27.49 -6.20
C TYR A 116 -4.15 28.02 -4.77
N PRO A 117 -4.12 29.35 -4.55
CA PRO A 117 -4.29 29.96 -3.23
C PRO A 117 -5.76 29.91 -2.79
N LYS A 118 -6.24 28.70 -2.51
CA LYS A 118 -7.59 28.43 -2.03
C LYS A 118 -7.51 27.46 -0.85
N ARG A 119 -8.67 27.18 -0.26
CA ARG A 119 -8.77 26.18 0.79
C ARG A 119 -8.40 24.82 0.22
N ASP A 120 -7.57 24.08 0.97
CA ASP A 120 -7.20 22.71 0.63
C ASP A 120 -8.45 21.85 0.38
N PRO A 121 -8.40 20.94 -0.61
CA PRO A 121 -9.49 20.01 -0.83
C PRO A 121 -9.67 19.10 0.39
N ASP A 122 -10.91 18.72 0.66
CA ASP A 122 -11.20 17.66 1.63
C ASP A 122 -10.75 16.33 1.02
N ILE A 123 -9.69 15.74 1.57
CA ILE A 123 -9.18 14.44 1.17
C ILE A 123 -9.49 13.33 2.17
N ASP A 124 -10.19 13.64 3.26
CA ASP A 124 -10.39 12.71 4.39
C ASP A 124 -11.27 11.51 3.98
N ASN A 125 -12.18 11.75 3.04
CA ASN A 125 -13.18 10.77 2.58
C ASN A 125 -12.87 10.16 1.21
N LEU A 126 -11.66 10.35 0.68
CA LEU A 126 -11.28 9.75 -0.59
C LEU A 126 -11.13 8.23 -0.44
N ASN A 127 -11.52 7.50 -1.49
CA ASN A 127 -11.16 6.09 -1.60
C ASN A 127 -9.64 5.93 -1.76
N PHE A 128 -9.15 4.72 -1.49
CA PHE A 128 -7.72 4.43 -1.48
C PHE A 128 -7.06 4.68 -2.84
N GLU A 129 -7.70 4.28 -3.94
CA GLU A 129 -7.17 4.41 -5.29
C GLU A 129 -6.97 5.87 -5.71
N THR A 130 -7.95 6.72 -5.41
CA THR A 130 -7.87 8.17 -5.65
C THR A 130 -6.80 8.82 -4.78
N LEU A 131 -6.73 8.46 -3.49
CA LEU A 131 -5.72 9.00 -2.58
C LEU A 131 -4.30 8.61 -3.00
N LEU A 132 -4.08 7.33 -3.36
CA LEU A 132 -2.78 6.86 -3.83
C LEU A 132 -2.41 7.50 -5.17
N GLY A 133 -3.36 7.61 -6.10
CA GLY A 133 -3.13 8.32 -7.37
C GLY A 133 -2.76 9.79 -7.18
N LEU A 134 -3.40 10.47 -6.23
CA LEU A 134 -3.08 11.85 -5.86
C LEU A 134 -1.70 11.93 -5.21
N ALA A 135 -1.33 10.98 -4.36
CA ALA A 135 -0.01 10.91 -3.76
C ALA A 135 1.08 10.74 -4.83
N GLU A 136 0.93 9.79 -5.76
CA GLU A 136 1.89 9.59 -6.87
C GLU A 136 2.02 10.82 -7.76
N ALA A 137 0.90 11.50 -8.06
CA ALA A 137 0.91 12.74 -8.83
C ALA A 137 1.61 13.87 -8.06
N ALA A 138 1.36 13.98 -6.75
CA ALA A 138 2.00 14.98 -5.91
C ALA A 138 3.52 14.80 -5.84
N GLU A 139 4.01 13.56 -5.77
CA GLU A 139 5.44 13.25 -5.83
C GLU A 139 6.01 13.58 -7.22
N LYS A 140 5.36 13.11 -8.29
CA LYS A 140 5.83 13.29 -9.67
C LYS A 140 5.94 14.77 -10.05
N TYR A 141 4.99 15.58 -9.63
CA TYR A 141 4.96 17.01 -9.92
C TYR A 141 5.55 17.88 -8.79
N GLU A 142 6.07 17.25 -7.73
CA GLU A 142 6.66 17.90 -6.57
C GLU A 142 5.75 18.97 -5.94
N VAL A 143 4.46 18.64 -5.75
CA VAL A 143 3.48 19.51 -5.09
C VAL A 143 3.62 19.34 -3.57
N PHE A 144 4.57 20.07 -2.98
CA PHE A 144 5.08 19.84 -1.62
C PHE A 144 4.01 19.74 -0.53
N HIS A 145 2.98 20.58 -0.59
CA HIS A 145 1.88 20.54 0.38
C HIS A 145 1.06 19.25 0.23
N ALA A 146 0.69 18.89 -1.00
CA ALA A 146 -0.05 17.67 -1.30
C ALA A 146 0.73 16.41 -0.91
N MET A 147 2.04 16.36 -1.15
CA MET A 147 2.92 15.23 -0.73
C MET A 147 2.80 14.99 0.78
N THR A 148 2.84 16.06 1.58
CA THR A 148 2.77 15.96 3.04
C THR A 148 1.39 15.48 3.51
N ILE A 149 0.32 16.08 2.99
CA ILE A 149 -1.06 15.80 3.40
C ILE A 149 -1.49 14.38 2.99
N THR A 150 -1.21 13.98 1.73
CA THR A 150 -1.53 12.62 1.25
C THR A 150 -0.75 11.54 2.00
N ARG A 151 0.53 11.76 2.29
CA ARG A 151 1.34 10.84 3.11
C ARG A 151 0.76 10.62 4.50
N MET A 152 0.26 11.69 5.15
CA MET A 152 -0.40 11.54 6.45
C MET A 152 -1.70 10.73 6.32
N GLN A 153 -2.48 10.97 5.27
CA GLN A 153 -3.74 10.26 5.08
C GLN A 153 -3.55 8.78 4.72
N LEU A 154 -2.51 8.43 3.96
CA LEU A 154 -2.17 7.04 3.62
C LEU A 154 -1.92 6.18 4.88
N LYS A 155 -1.51 6.78 6.00
CA LYS A 155 -1.36 6.08 7.28
C LYS A 155 -2.64 5.42 7.77
N SER A 156 -3.80 5.97 7.45
CA SER A 156 -5.10 5.38 7.82
C SER A 156 -5.41 4.09 7.04
N PHE A 157 -4.71 3.84 5.93
CA PHE A 157 -4.93 2.69 5.05
C PHE A 157 -3.86 1.59 5.20
N VAL A 158 -2.87 1.73 6.09
CA VAL A 158 -1.75 0.77 6.26
C VAL A 158 -2.21 -0.64 6.59
N SER A 159 -3.33 -0.79 7.28
CA SER A 159 -3.93 -2.10 7.59
C SER A 159 -4.58 -2.76 6.39
N ALA A 160 -5.27 -1.98 5.56
CA ALA A 160 -6.05 -2.46 4.43
C ALA A 160 -5.20 -2.69 3.17
N HIS A 161 -4.26 -1.79 2.88
CA HIS A 161 -3.48 -1.78 1.64
C HIS A 161 -1.95 -1.69 1.86
N PRO A 162 -1.36 -2.51 2.76
CA PRO A 162 0.06 -2.38 3.12
C PRO A 162 1.01 -2.59 1.94
N MET A 163 0.67 -3.45 0.96
CA MET A 163 1.54 -3.75 -0.18
C MET A 163 1.65 -2.59 -1.17
N GLN A 164 0.53 -1.92 -1.45
CA GLN A 164 0.53 -0.75 -2.31
C GLN A 164 1.24 0.43 -1.64
N ILE A 165 1.00 0.62 -0.34
CA ILE A 165 1.61 1.72 0.41
C ILE A 165 3.12 1.48 0.61
N ILE A 166 3.59 0.24 0.81
CA ILE A 166 5.03 -0.01 0.89
C ILE A 166 5.72 0.33 -0.43
N SER A 167 5.15 -0.06 -1.58
CA SER A 167 5.72 0.26 -2.89
C SER A 167 5.82 1.78 -3.12
N HIS A 168 4.80 2.54 -2.70
CA HIS A 168 4.83 3.99 -2.71
C HIS A 168 5.91 4.56 -1.78
N ALA A 169 5.92 4.12 -0.51
CA ALA A 169 6.84 4.61 0.50
C ALA A 169 8.30 4.32 0.16
N THR A 170 8.58 3.23 -0.54
CA THR A 170 9.95 2.84 -0.92
C THR A 170 10.42 3.58 -2.16
N ARG A 171 9.53 3.85 -3.13
CA ARG A 171 9.83 4.66 -4.32
C ARG A 171 10.19 6.11 -3.97
N HIS A 172 9.53 6.68 -2.96
CA HIS A 172 9.66 8.08 -2.56
C HIS A 172 10.45 8.29 -1.26
N ASP A 173 11.13 7.25 -0.77
CA ASP A 173 11.99 7.24 0.43
C ASP A 173 11.31 7.81 1.70
N TYR A 174 10.19 7.21 2.11
CA TYR A 174 9.47 7.53 3.34
C TYR A 174 9.75 6.53 4.47
N PRO A 175 10.89 6.65 5.19
CA PRO A 175 11.31 5.68 6.20
C PRO A 175 10.32 5.53 7.35
N THR A 176 9.68 6.62 7.79
CA THR A 176 8.70 6.58 8.88
C THR A 176 7.44 5.82 8.50
N LEU A 177 6.99 5.94 7.24
CA LEU A 177 5.86 5.19 6.73
C LEU A 177 6.22 3.71 6.52
N ILE A 178 7.45 3.41 6.05
CA ILE A 178 7.97 2.04 5.96
C ILE A 178 7.97 1.37 7.34
N GLU A 179 8.45 2.06 8.37
CA GLU A 179 8.49 1.54 9.74
C GLU A 179 7.08 1.25 10.30
N GLU A 180 6.12 2.12 10.03
CA GLU A 180 4.71 1.92 10.41
C GLU A 180 4.06 0.73 9.69
N LEU A 181 4.52 0.38 8.49
CA LEU A 181 4.00 -0.74 7.70
C LEU A 181 4.52 -2.10 8.15
N ILE A 182 5.69 -2.17 8.80
CA ILE A 182 6.36 -3.43 9.18
C ILE A 182 5.40 -4.42 9.88
N PRO A 183 4.62 -4.02 10.91
CA PRO A 183 3.73 -4.96 11.59
C PRO A 183 2.68 -5.57 10.65
N HIS A 184 2.21 -4.80 9.67
CA HIS A 184 1.20 -5.21 8.69
C HIS A 184 1.77 -6.09 7.55
N LEU A 185 3.09 -6.13 7.41
CA LEU A 185 3.81 -6.93 6.42
C LEU A 185 4.37 -8.24 7.00
N ALA A 186 4.46 -8.36 8.33
CA ALA A 186 5.12 -9.47 9.00
C ALA A 186 4.56 -10.86 8.63
N ARG A 187 3.27 -10.93 8.33
CA ARG A 187 2.54 -12.19 8.10
C ARG A 187 2.26 -12.48 6.61
N ARG A 188 2.74 -11.63 5.69
CA ARG A 188 2.55 -11.78 4.23
C ARG A 188 3.60 -12.70 3.59
N SER A 189 3.57 -12.89 2.28
CA SER A 189 4.61 -13.65 1.57
C SER A 189 6.01 -13.08 1.79
N VAL A 190 6.99 -13.94 2.07
CA VAL A 190 8.38 -13.48 2.24
C VAL A 190 8.91 -12.84 0.95
N VAL A 191 8.60 -13.47 -0.18
CA VAL A 191 9.13 -13.09 -1.49
C VAL A 191 8.58 -11.73 -1.92
N GLU A 192 7.27 -11.53 -1.81
CA GLU A 192 6.61 -10.29 -2.24
C GLU A 192 7.11 -9.09 -1.43
N VAL A 193 7.19 -9.21 -0.11
CA VAL A 193 7.64 -8.11 0.75
C VAL A 193 9.13 -7.82 0.55
N ALA A 194 9.96 -8.85 0.38
CA ALA A 194 11.39 -8.66 0.14
C ALA A 194 11.69 -7.98 -1.22
N GLN A 195 10.81 -8.13 -2.22
CA GLN A 195 10.93 -7.45 -3.50
C GLN A 195 10.65 -5.94 -3.41
N GLU A 196 9.72 -5.54 -2.54
CA GLU A 196 9.36 -4.13 -2.37
C GLU A 196 10.26 -3.39 -1.38
N LEU A 197 10.84 -4.09 -0.39
CA LEU A 197 11.63 -3.47 0.67
C LEU A 197 13.04 -3.07 0.21
N PRO A 198 13.52 -1.87 0.58
CA PRO A 198 14.92 -1.52 0.44
C PRO A 198 15.79 -2.47 1.26
N ASN A 199 16.97 -2.82 0.73
CA ASN A 199 17.90 -3.79 1.34
C ASN A 199 18.16 -3.58 2.84
N ARG A 200 18.20 -2.31 3.29
CA ARG A 200 18.42 -1.93 4.70
C ARG A 200 17.31 -2.42 5.65
N TYR A 201 16.10 -2.66 5.15
CA TYR A 201 14.95 -3.10 5.96
C TYR A 201 14.72 -4.62 5.92
N ILE A 202 15.30 -5.35 4.96
CA ILE A 202 15.06 -6.79 4.78
C ILE A 202 15.44 -7.59 6.04
N ILE A 203 16.67 -7.41 6.55
CA ILE A 203 17.12 -8.15 7.74
C ILE A 203 16.32 -7.78 9.00
N PRO A 204 16.13 -6.48 9.33
CA PRO A 204 15.25 -6.10 10.44
C PRO A 204 13.84 -6.71 10.34
N TRP A 205 13.23 -6.64 9.16
CA TRP A 205 11.89 -7.18 8.94
C TRP A 205 11.83 -8.71 9.06
N LEU A 206 12.82 -9.44 8.53
CA LEU A 206 12.89 -10.90 8.70
C LEU A 206 13.01 -11.30 10.17
N ARG A 207 13.76 -10.55 10.97
CA ARG A 207 13.85 -10.78 12.42
C ARG A 207 12.53 -10.50 13.11
N TYR A 208 11.86 -9.41 12.74
CA TYR A 208 10.53 -9.08 13.26
C TYR A 208 9.53 -10.20 12.98
N ARG A 209 9.47 -10.66 11.73
CA ARG A 209 8.67 -11.81 11.32
C ARG A 209 9.01 -13.08 12.09
N SER A 210 10.30 -13.41 12.22
CA SER A 210 10.73 -14.59 12.97
C SER A 210 10.28 -14.54 14.44
N ALA A 211 10.25 -13.35 15.05
CA ALA A 211 9.70 -13.18 16.39
C ALA A 211 8.18 -13.37 16.42
N CYS A 212 7.44 -12.93 15.40
CA CYS A 212 6.01 -13.24 15.25
C CYS A 212 5.80 -14.76 15.14
N ASP A 213 6.54 -15.44 14.27
CA ASP A 213 6.39 -16.88 14.02
C ASP A 213 6.70 -17.69 15.29
N ALA A 214 7.71 -17.29 16.06
CA ALA A 214 8.06 -17.93 17.32
C ALA A 214 6.92 -17.93 18.36
N ILE A 215 6.00 -16.95 18.32
CA ILE A 215 4.82 -16.93 19.20
C ILE A 215 3.90 -18.12 18.90
N PHE A 216 3.70 -18.42 17.61
CA PHE A 216 2.83 -19.51 17.18
C PHE A 216 3.49 -20.87 17.37
N GLU A 217 4.80 -20.97 17.12
CA GLU A 217 5.57 -22.19 17.40
C GLU A 217 5.53 -22.53 18.90
N ALA A 218 5.75 -21.55 19.79
CA ALA A 218 5.63 -21.76 21.23
C ALA A 218 4.21 -22.21 21.63
N ALA A 219 3.16 -21.60 21.04
CA ALA A 219 1.78 -22.03 21.29
C ALA A 219 1.51 -23.46 20.81
N MET A 220 2.14 -23.88 19.71
CA MET A 220 2.06 -25.25 19.19
C MET A 220 2.74 -26.24 20.12
N GLU A 221 3.94 -25.92 20.60
CA GLU A 221 4.68 -26.73 21.59
C GLU A 221 3.88 -26.89 22.89
N ASP A 222 3.32 -25.80 23.41
CA ASP A 222 2.47 -25.81 24.60
C ASP A 222 1.23 -26.70 24.41
N ALA A 223 0.62 -26.67 23.22
CA ALA A 223 -0.53 -27.52 22.90
C ALA A 223 -0.14 -29.00 22.85
N LEU A 224 0.99 -29.34 22.24
CA LEU A 224 1.49 -30.72 22.15
C LEU A 224 1.93 -31.29 23.51
N ALA A 225 2.33 -30.43 24.45
CA ALA A 225 2.70 -30.82 25.81
C ALA A 225 1.49 -31.08 26.74
N LEU A 226 0.25 -30.85 26.27
CA LEU A 226 -0.94 -31.06 27.09
C LEU A 226 -1.17 -32.54 27.42
N PRO A 227 -1.54 -32.87 28.67
CA PRO A 227 -1.84 -34.23 29.04
C PRO A 227 -3.13 -34.70 28.35
N ILE A 228 -3.04 -35.83 27.66
CA ILE A 228 -4.18 -36.45 26.98
C ILE A 228 -5.01 -37.23 28.01
N ALA A 229 -6.31 -36.91 28.10
CA ALA A 229 -7.25 -37.67 28.90
C ALA A 229 -7.28 -39.13 28.38
N PRO A 230 -7.13 -40.14 29.25
CA PRO A 230 -7.22 -41.53 28.82
C PRO A 230 -8.58 -41.78 28.13
N PRO A 231 -8.62 -42.62 27.08
CA PRO A 231 -9.89 -43.00 26.47
C PRO A 231 -10.78 -43.60 27.55
N TYR A 232 -12.03 -43.14 27.60
CA TYR A 232 -13.00 -43.55 28.62
C TYR A 232 -13.22 -45.08 28.52
N SER A 233 -12.46 -45.87 29.28
CA SER A 233 -12.76 -47.29 29.46
C SER A 233 -14.03 -47.34 30.31
N GLY A 234 -15.14 -47.78 29.71
CA GLY A 234 -16.50 -47.76 30.26
C GLY A 234 -16.74 -48.59 31.53
N THR A 235 -15.72 -48.86 32.35
CA THR A 235 -15.88 -49.47 33.66
C THR A 235 -16.25 -48.39 34.67
N LYS A 236 -17.48 -48.45 35.17
CA LYS A 236 -17.96 -47.68 36.33
C LYS A 236 -17.15 -48.08 37.58
N SER A 237 -15.89 -47.66 37.71
CA SER A 237 -15.16 -47.83 38.96
C SER A 237 -15.57 -46.71 39.92
N VAL A 238 -16.49 -47.08 40.81
CA VAL A 238 -16.77 -46.35 42.04
C VAL A 238 -15.46 -46.20 42.83
N GLY A 239 -15.10 -44.96 43.14
CA GLY A 239 -14.05 -44.63 44.11
C GLY A 239 -12.68 -44.33 43.52
N TYR A 240 -12.34 -43.05 43.38
CA TYR A 240 -11.40 -42.35 44.27
C TYR A 240 -11.29 -40.88 43.82
N PHE A 241 -11.55 -39.98 44.76
CA PHE A 241 -11.44 -38.53 44.58
C PHE A 241 -9.97 -38.13 44.47
N GLY A 242 -9.53 -37.90 43.24
CA GLY A 242 -8.27 -37.22 42.94
C GLY A 242 -8.40 -36.54 41.59
N ARG A 243 -9.23 -35.49 41.48
CA ARG A 243 -9.22 -34.65 40.27
C ARG A 243 -7.82 -34.06 40.16
N SER A 244 -7.00 -34.62 39.27
CA SER A 244 -5.77 -33.99 38.82
C SER A 244 -6.09 -32.54 38.45
N LYS A 245 -5.37 -31.58 39.04
CA LYS A 245 -5.52 -30.15 38.71
C LYS A 245 -5.02 -29.82 37.30
N LYS A 246 -4.35 -30.76 36.62
CA LYS A 246 -3.86 -30.59 35.26
C LYS A 246 -5.03 -30.63 34.28
N ALA A 247 -5.03 -29.72 33.31
CA ALA A 247 -6.09 -29.66 32.31
C ALA A 247 -5.93 -30.81 31.32
N GLU A 248 -6.74 -31.86 31.48
CA GLU A 248 -6.76 -32.98 30.57
C GLU A 248 -7.63 -32.66 29.34
N ILE A 249 -7.07 -32.85 28.14
CA ILE A 249 -7.75 -32.65 26.86
C ILE A 249 -7.89 -34.01 26.17
N CYS A 250 -9.03 -34.30 25.53
CA CYS A 250 -9.13 -35.53 24.73
C CYS A 250 -8.39 -35.35 23.40
N SER A 251 -7.95 -36.46 22.78
CA SER A 251 -7.22 -36.44 21.51
C SER A 251 -7.94 -35.67 20.39
N HIS A 252 -9.26 -35.82 20.29
CA HIS A 252 -10.07 -35.07 19.33
C HIS A 252 -9.98 -33.56 19.54
N CYS A 253 -10.14 -33.08 20.78
CA CYS A 253 -10.05 -31.67 21.10
C CYS A 253 -8.62 -31.11 20.97
N LEU A 254 -7.59 -31.92 21.21
CA LEU A 254 -6.21 -31.53 20.95
C LEU A 254 -5.97 -31.23 19.47
N LEU A 255 -6.47 -32.09 18.57
CA LEU A 255 -6.38 -31.85 17.12
C LEU A 255 -7.08 -30.55 16.70
N LEU A 256 -8.20 -30.22 17.34
CA LEU A 256 -8.90 -28.96 17.09
C LEU A 256 -8.13 -27.73 17.58
N VAL A 257 -7.42 -27.83 18.72
CA VAL A 257 -6.51 -26.77 19.19
C VAL A 257 -5.37 -26.58 18.21
N ILE A 258 -4.69 -27.65 17.80
CA ILE A 258 -3.61 -27.62 16.81
C ILE A 258 -4.08 -26.99 15.50
N ARG A 259 -5.27 -27.41 15.02
CA ARG A 259 -5.88 -26.83 13.82
C ARG A 259 -6.15 -25.34 13.99
N ALA A 260 -6.72 -24.92 15.12
CA ALA A 260 -7.00 -23.52 15.38
C ALA A 260 -5.70 -22.68 15.41
N ILE A 261 -4.62 -23.18 16.01
CA ILE A 261 -3.31 -22.49 16.01
C ILE A 261 -2.80 -22.33 14.58
N ARG A 262 -2.89 -23.38 13.75
CA ARG A 262 -2.48 -23.33 12.33
C ARG A 262 -3.34 -22.37 11.50
N GLU A 263 -4.64 -22.36 11.72
CA GLU A 263 -5.55 -21.43 11.05
C GLU A 263 -5.23 -19.97 11.44
N LEU A 264 -4.96 -19.71 12.73
CA LEU A 264 -4.51 -18.40 13.19
C LEU A 264 -3.15 -18.03 12.62
N SER A 265 -2.19 -18.96 12.55
CA SER A 265 -0.86 -18.72 12.00
C SER A 265 -0.85 -18.50 10.49
N ALA A 266 -1.90 -18.92 9.78
CA ALA A 266 -2.07 -18.70 8.35
C ALA A 266 -2.71 -17.35 7.97
N LEU A 267 -3.27 -16.60 8.94
CA LEU A 267 -3.88 -15.29 8.66
C LEU A 267 -2.81 -14.27 8.26
N GLU A 268 -2.99 -13.58 7.14
CA GLU A 268 -2.03 -12.59 6.66
C GLU A 268 -2.28 -11.18 7.21
N SER A 269 -3.53 -10.87 7.60
CA SER A 269 -3.91 -9.58 8.21
C SER A 269 -3.82 -9.64 9.74
N VAL A 270 -3.21 -8.59 10.31
CA VAL A 270 -3.14 -8.39 11.77
C VAL A 270 -4.54 -8.14 12.35
N GLU A 271 -5.40 -7.45 11.62
CA GLU A 271 -6.77 -7.13 12.00
C GLU A 271 -7.63 -8.40 12.03
N GLU A 272 -7.51 -9.25 11.00
CA GLU A 272 -8.17 -10.55 10.97
C GLU A 272 -7.67 -11.45 12.11
N LEU A 273 -6.37 -11.46 12.37
CA LEU A 273 -5.79 -12.18 13.49
C LEU A 273 -6.36 -11.68 14.83
N LYS A 274 -6.36 -10.37 15.08
CA LYS A 274 -6.91 -9.78 16.31
C LYS A 274 -8.39 -10.09 16.49
N LYS A 275 -9.17 -10.05 15.40
CA LYS A 275 -10.58 -10.43 15.38
C LYS A 275 -10.76 -11.91 15.69
N ALA A 276 -9.97 -12.79 15.06
CA ALA A 276 -10.02 -14.23 15.26
C ALA A 276 -9.62 -14.65 16.69
N LEU A 277 -8.59 -14.02 17.26
CA LEU A 277 -8.15 -14.22 18.64
C LEU A 277 -9.20 -13.76 19.66
N SER A 278 -9.98 -12.73 19.33
CA SER A 278 -11.03 -12.19 20.21
C SER A 278 -12.37 -12.92 20.09
N ALA A 279 -12.54 -13.81 19.10
CA ALA A 279 -13.80 -14.50 18.89
C ALA A 279 -14.10 -15.53 20.01
N LYS A 280 -15.37 -15.59 20.45
CA LYS A 280 -15.81 -16.49 21.52
C LYS A 280 -15.66 -17.95 21.09
N ARG A 281 -14.99 -18.75 21.92
CA ARG A 281 -14.82 -20.19 21.69
C ARG A 281 -15.91 -20.97 22.41
N THR A 282 -16.54 -21.92 21.72
CA THR A 282 -17.61 -22.77 22.25
C THR A 282 -17.18 -24.22 22.30
N ARG A 283 -17.94 -25.06 23.03
CA ARG A 283 -17.71 -26.50 23.03
C ARG A 283 -17.92 -27.05 21.63
N VAL A 284 -17.04 -27.96 21.21
CA VAL A 284 -17.12 -28.58 19.89
C VAL A 284 -17.89 -29.90 19.99
N MET A 285 -18.75 -30.14 19.00
CA MET A 285 -19.46 -31.40 18.82
C MET A 285 -18.44 -32.53 18.61
N GLY A 286 -18.63 -33.69 19.26
CA GLY A 286 -17.69 -34.81 19.19
C GLY A 286 -16.65 -34.86 20.32
N CYS A 287 -16.73 -33.95 21.29
CA CYS A 287 -15.95 -34.07 22.52
C CYS A 287 -16.40 -35.30 23.34
N LEU A 288 -15.53 -36.30 23.44
CA LEU A 288 -15.83 -37.60 24.07
C LEU A 288 -15.75 -37.59 25.61
N SER A 289 -15.36 -36.48 26.24
CA SER A 289 -15.17 -36.41 27.69
C SER A 289 -15.85 -35.18 28.28
N SER A 290 -16.72 -35.39 29.27
CA SER A 290 -17.35 -34.32 30.05
C SER A 290 -16.35 -33.54 30.91
N ALA A 291 -15.16 -34.11 31.15
CA ALA A 291 -14.06 -33.47 31.88
C ALA A 291 -13.09 -32.72 30.96
N CYS A 292 -13.27 -32.77 29.64
CA CYS A 292 -12.38 -32.11 28.69
C CYS A 292 -12.43 -30.58 28.85
N ARG A 293 -11.26 -29.96 29.01
CA ARG A 293 -11.11 -28.50 29.19
C ARG A 293 -10.80 -27.75 27.88
N TYR A 294 -11.25 -28.27 26.74
CA TYR A 294 -11.00 -27.67 25.41
C TYR A 294 -11.21 -26.15 25.39
N VAL A 295 -12.38 -25.67 25.83
CA VAL A 295 -12.74 -24.24 25.76
C VAL A 295 -11.76 -23.39 26.57
N GLU A 296 -11.32 -23.87 27.72
CA GLU A 296 -10.37 -23.16 28.56
C GLU A 296 -8.97 -23.15 27.94
N VAL A 297 -8.51 -24.31 27.44
CA VAL A 297 -7.23 -24.44 26.74
C VAL A 297 -7.18 -23.50 25.55
N VAL A 298 -8.13 -23.59 24.62
CA VAL A 298 -8.11 -22.76 23.41
C VAL A 298 -8.26 -21.27 23.72
N SER A 299 -9.06 -20.90 24.73
CA SER A 299 -9.23 -19.50 25.11
C SER A 299 -7.95 -18.95 25.75
N LYS A 300 -7.29 -19.73 26.61
CA LYS A 300 -5.99 -19.39 27.18
C LYS A 300 -4.94 -19.24 26.09
N THR A 301 -4.82 -20.20 25.17
CA THR A 301 -3.88 -20.12 24.05
C THR A 301 -4.13 -18.87 23.19
N CYS A 302 -5.39 -18.55 22.87
CA CYS A 302 -5.70 -17.34 22.11
C CYS A 302 -5.34 -16.06 22.89
N TYR A 303 -5.56 -16.04 24.20
CA TYR A 303 -5.17 -14.93 25.06
C TYR A 303 -3.65 -14.76 25.11
N ASP A 304 -2.91 -15.84 25.30
CA ASP A 304 -1.45 -15.84 25.38
C ASP A 304 -0.83 -15.37 24.05
N ILE A 305 -1.34 -15.86 22.90
CA ILE A 305 -0.93 -15.38 21.58
C ILE A 305 -1.23 -13.88 21.43
N LYS A 306 -2.44 -13.44 21.80
CA LYS A 306 -2.85 -12.04 21.69
C LYS A 306 -1.95 -11.12 22.52
N SER A 307 -1.68 -11.46 23.77
CA SER A 307 -0.80 -10.69 24.66
C SER A 307 0.59 -10.55 24.05
N LYS A 308 1.19 -11.67 23.62
CA LYS A 308 2.53 -11.66 23.02
C LYS A 308 2.61 -10.85 21.72
N VAL A 309 1.58 -10.92 20.87
CA VAL A 309 1.49 -10.13 19.62
C VAL A 309 1.35 -8.63 19.94
N ASP A 310 0.55 -8.26 20.92
CA ASP A 310 0.36 -6.86 21.33
C ASP A 310 1.60 -6.28 22.05
N GLU A 311 2.43 -7.12 22.68
CA GLU A 311 3.71 -6.76 23.31
C GLU A 311 4.86 -6.59 22.30
N MET A 312 4.69 -7.00 21.04
CA MET A 312 5.74 -6.85 20.03
C MET A 312 6.04 -5.38 19.75
N PRO A 313 7.32 -5.02 19.50
CA PRO A 313 7.67 -3.66 19.16
C PRO A 313 6.91 -3.20 17.91
N LYS A 314 6.52 -1.93 17.86
CA LYS A 314 5.83 -1.36 16.69
C LYS A 314 6.79 -1.02 15.55
N THR A 315 8.09 -0.97 15.84
CA THR A 315 9.13 -0.60 14.90
C THR A 315 10.16 -1.71 14.75
N CYS A 316 10.77 -1.78 13.57
CA CYS A 316 11.84 -2.73 13.24
C CYS A 316 13.18 -2.44 13.95
N THR A 317 13.25 -1.41 14.79
CA THR A 317 14.41 -1.14 15.65
C THR A 317 14.46 -2.19 16.75
N LEU A 318 14.88 -3.39 16.39
CA LEU A 318 15.32 -4.36 17.39
C LEU A 318 16.52 -3.76 18.11
N PRO A 319 16.60 -3.88 19.45
CA PRO A 319 17.77 -3.45 20.18
C PRO A 319 18.99 -4.17 19.61
N THR A 320 19.98 -3.39 19.18
CA THR A 320 21.35 -3.87 19.02
C THR A 320 21.77 -4.45 20.36
N THR A 321 21.76 -5.78 20.44
CA THR A 321 22.30 -6.56 21.56
C THR A 321 23.73 -6.95 21.22
#